data_AF-A0A2N7B8S7-F1
#
_entry.id   AF-A0A2N7B8S7-F1
#
_cell.length_a   1.000
_cell.length_b   1.000
_cell.length_c   1.000
_cell.angle_alpha   90.00
_cell.angle_beta   90.00
_cell.angle_gamma   90.00
#
_symmetry.space_group_name_H-M   'P 1'
#
loop_
_entity.id
_entity.type
_entity.pdbx_description
1 polymer ?
#
loop_
_entity_poly.entity_id
_entity_poly.type
_entity_poly.pdbx_seq_one_letter_code
_entity_poly.pdbx_strand_id
1 'polypeptide(L)'
;MRYFIAFFLGCIAITTQAQNIRYSYVARPDSVLNILVSQRQGLYKQWAQDQQERNAFFGGQSKKDLRNIITTLEQILNKDNEILTELNRMKQAEVTELRRKNSDVSKRVNSYLDESGALMEENKQLRSQAERNRKRAEALENQSNYPFQITICLLIASWVLFFFLRRKKATVEPQRNSDLR
;
A
#
# COMPACT_ATOMS: atom_id res chain seq x y z
N MET A 1 5.65 -28.29 -17.11
CA MET A 1 5.53 -27.60 -18.42
C MET A 1 4.12 -27.06 -18.69
N ARG A 2 3.03 -27.86 -18.63
CA ARG A 2 1.64 -27.38 -18.91
C ARG A 2 1.16 -26.25 -17.99
N TYR A 3 1.51 -26.29 -16.70
CA TYR A 3 1.12 -25.26 -15.73
C TYR A 3 1.90 -23.94 -15.85
N PHE A 4 3.10 -23.99 -16.44
CA PHE A 4 3.95 -22.82 -16.63
C PHE A 4 3.46 -21.95 -17.79
N ILE A 5 2.95 -22.59 -18.85
CA ILE A 5 2.35 -21.91 -20.01
C ILE A 5 1.02 -21.25 -19.64
N ALA A 6 0.19 -21.91 -18.81
CA ALA A 6 -1.07 -21.35 -18.32
C ALA A 6 -0.87 -20.12 -17.42
N PHE A 7 0.18 -20.11 -16.59
CA PHE A 7 0.55 -18.97 -15.76
C PHE A 7 1.04 -17.78 -16.60
N PHE A 8 1.83 -18.04 -17.64
CA PHE A 8 2.32 -16.99 -18.54
C PHE A 8 1.21 -16.36 -19.40
N LEU A 9 0.20 -17.14 -19.81
CA LEU A 9 -0.96 -16.64 -20.56
C LEU A 9 -1.85 -15.71 -19.71
N GLY A 10 -1.94 -15.95 -18.39
CA GLY A 10 -2.75 -15.13 -17.47
C GLY A 10 -2.17 -13.73 -17.23
N CYS A 11 -0.85 -13.57 -17.28
CA CYS A 11 -0.19 -12.28 -17.02
C CYS A 11 -0.34 -11.27 -18.16
N ILE A 12 -0.57 -11.72 -19.40
CA ILE A 12 -0.72 -10.81 -20.56
C ILE A 12 -2.05 -10.04 -20.50
N ALA A 13 -3.08 -10.56 -19.81
CA ALA A 13 -4.41 -9.95 -19.77
C ALA A 13 -4.51 -8.71 -18.85
N ILE A 14 -3.51 -8.44 -18.00
CA ILE A 14 -3.63 -7.43 -16.94
C ILE A 14 -3.11 -6.05 -17.37
N THR A 15 -2.31 -5.95 -18.44
CA THR A 15 -1.65 -4.69 -18.83
C THR A 15 -2.53 -3.72 -19.64
N THR A 16 -3.73 -4.12 -20.06
CA THR A 16 -4.59 -3.32 -20.96
C THR A 16 -5.53 -2.34 -20.25
N GLN A 17 -5.61 -2.34 -18.92
CA GLN A 17 -6.67 -1.61 -18.20
C GLN A 17 -6.38 -0.11 -17.94
N ALA A 18 -5.15 0.36 -18.14
CA ALA A 18 -4.77 1.74 -17.81
C ALA A 18 -5.17 2.81 -18.86
N GLN A 19 -5.54 2.42 -20.08
CA GLN A 19 -5.81 3.35 -21.19
C GLN A 19 -7.33 3.63 -21.42
N ASN A 20 -8.23 2.90 -20.75
CA ASN A 20 -9.66 2.88 -21.11
C ASN A 20 -10.48 4.10 -20.63
N ILE A 21 -10.05 4.78 -19.57
CA ILE A 21 -10.86 5.89 -18.99
C ILE A 21 -10.94 7.07 -19.98
N ARG A 22 -9.85 7.35 -20.70
CA ARG A 22 -9.72 8.51 -21.58
C ARG A 22 -10.67 8.47 -22.79
N TYR A 23 -11.00 7.28 -23.27
CA TYR A 23 -11.92 7.07 -24.40
C TYR A 23 -13.37 6.87 -23.97
N SER A 24 -13.64 6.54 -22.71
CA SER A 24 -14.99 6.17 -22.24
C SER A 24 -16.04 7.29 -22.32
N TYR A 25 -15.63 8.55 -22.16
CA TYR A 25 -16.53 9.70 -22.24
C TYR A 25 -16.79 10.13 -23.70
N VAL A 26 -15.74 10.11 -24.53
CA VAL A 26 -15.83 10.40 -25.98
C VAL A 26 -16.57 9.28 -26.73
N ALA A 27 -16.45 8.04 -26.27
CA ALA A 27 -17.11 6.88 -26.86
C ALA A 27 -18.62 6.82 -26.58
N ARG A 28 -19.17 7.67 -25.70
CA ARG A 28 -20.62 7.74 -25.49
C ARG A 28 -21.27 8.51 -26.63
N PRO A 29 -22.22 7.90 -27.36
CA PRO A 29 -22.96 8.57 -28.43
C PRO A 29 -23.65 9.86 -27.97
N ASP A 30 -24.10 9.91 -26.72
CA ASP A 30 -24.85 11.04 -26.15
C ASP A 30 -23.97 12.09 -25.46
N SER A 31 -22.64 11.97 -25.59
CA SER A 31 -21.75 12.98 -25.01
C SER A 31 -21.94 14.33 -25.71
N VAL A 32 -21.89 15.42 -24.93
CA VAL A 32 -22.01 16.80 -25.46
C VAL A 32 -21.01 17.02 -26.59
N LEU A 33 -19.77 16.53 -26.44
CA LEU A 33 -18.75 16.59 -27.47
C LEU A 33 -19.16 15.88 -28.77
N ASN A 34 -19.71 14.66 -28.69
CA ASN A 34 -20.15 13.92 -29.87
C ASN A 34 -21.32 14.62 -30.57
N ILE A 35 -22.25 15.20 -29.82
CA ILE A 35 -23.35 16.02 -30.37
C ILE A 35 -22.80 17.23 -31.13
N LEU A 36 -21.87 17.97 -30.53
CA LEU A 36 -21.25 19.15 -31.17
C LEU A 36 -20.47 18.77 -32.44
N VAL A 37 -19.71 17.67 -32.40
CA VAL A 37 -18.98 17.15 -33.57
C VAL A 37 -19.94 16.71 -34.67
N SER A 38 -21.05 16.06 -34.32
CA SER A 38 -22.09 15.66 -35.27
C SER A 38 -22.76 16.86 -35.93
N GLN A 39 -23.09 17.90 -35.14
CA GLN A 39 -23.64 19.16 -35.65
C GLN A 39 -22.67 19.85 -36.62
N ARG A 40 -21.38 19.92 -36.26
CA ARG A 40 -20.32 20.45 -37.13
C ARG A 40 -20.22 19.66 -38.44
N GLN A 41 -20.32 18.33 -38.37
CA GLN A 41 -20.28 17.48 -39.56
C GLN A 41 -21.48 17.74 -40.49
N GLY A 42 -22.66 18.02 -39.94
CA GLY A 42 -23.83 18.45 -40.70
C GLY A 42 -23.56 19.76 -41.47
N LEU A 43 -23.05 20.78 -40.77
CA LEU A 43 -22.68 22.07 -41.40
C LEU A 43 -21.60 21.90 -42.47
N TYR A 44 -20.61 21.04 -42.24
CA TYR A 44 -19.57 20.75 -43.22
C TYR A 44 -20.13 20.08 -44.48
N LYS A 45 -21.10 19.16 -44.33
CA LYS A 45 -21.80 18.55 -45.48
C LYS A 45 -22.55 19.60 -46.29
N GLN A 46 -23.25 20.52 -45.62
CA GLN A 46 -23.96 21.62 -46.28
C GLN A 46 -22.98 22.52 -47.04
N TRP A 47 -21.88 22.94 -46.39
CA TRP A 47 -20.82 23.70 -47.06
C TRP A 47 -20.25 22.95 -48.27
N ALA A 48 -20.01 21.64 -48.16
CA ALA A 48 -19.50 20.83 -49.26
C ALA A 48 -20.47 20.76 -50.44
N GLN A 49 -21.78 20.67 -50.16
CA GLN A 49 -22.84 20.75 -51.19
C GLN A 49 -22.84 22.12 -51.87
N ASP A 50 -22.86 23.21 -51.08
CA ASP A 50 -22.82 24.58 -51.60
C ASP A 50 -21.57 24.83 -52.47
N GLN A 51 -20.44 24.22 -52.11
CA GLN A 51 -19.19 24.27 -52.88
C GLN A 51 -19.22 23.44 -54.17
N GLN A 52 -19.93 22.32 -54.17
CA GLN A 52 -20.04 21.46 -55.34
C GLN A 52 -21.02 22.04 -56.35
N GLU A 53 -22.15 22.60 -55.90
CA GLU A 53 -23.13 23.31 -56.74
C GLU A 53 -22.49 24.50 -57.45
N ARG A 54 -21.57 25.20 -56.78
CA ARG A 54 -20.73 26.25 -57.37
C ARG A 54 -19.91 25.82 -58.59
N ASN A 55 -19.53 24.55 -58.68
CA ASN A 55 -18.67 24.03 -59.75
C ASN A 55 -19.46 23.40 -60.89
N ALA A 56 -20.75 23.08 -60.69
CA ALA A 56 -21.52 22.23 -61.60
C ALA A 56 -22.33 22.98 -62.68
N PHE A 57 -22.59 24.29 -62.54
CA PHE A 57 -23.49 25.02 -63.43
C PHE A 57 -22.89 26.36 -63.87
N PHE A 58 -22.18 26.37 -65.01
CA PHE A 58 -21.87 27.54 -65.84
C PHE A 58 -21.66 28.89 -65.13
N GLY A 59 -20.50 29.03 -64.47
CA GLY A 59 -19.68 30.25 -64.57
C GLY A 59 -20.29 31.55 -64.02
N GLY A 60 -20.59 31.61 -62.73
CA GLY A 60 -20.78 32.90 -62.05
C GLY A 60 -21.36 32.75 -60.65
N GLN A 61 -20.61 33.15 -59.64
CA GLN A 61 -21.09 33.21 -58.26
C GLN A 61 -22.12 34.34 -58.13
N SER A 62 -23.32 34.05 -57.63
CA SER A 62 -24.16 35.14 -57.14
C SER A 62 -23.65 35.62 -55.79
N LYS A 63 -23.79 36.92 -55.52
CA LYS A 63 -23.47 37.50 -54.20
C LYS A 63 -24.24 36.82 -53.06
N LYS A 64 -25.41 36.24 -53.36
CA LYS A 64 -26.24 35.50 -52.40
C LYS A 64 -25.59 34.17 -52.01
N ASP A 65 -25.05 33.44 -52.96
CA ASP A 65 -24.43 32.12 -52.71
C ASP A 65 -23.14 32.27 -51.91
N LEU A 66 -22.34 33.31 -52.20
CA LEU A 66 -21.18 33.65 -51.40
C LEU A 66 -21.54 33.99 -49.95
N ARG A 67 -22.63 34.73 -49.74
CA ARG A 67 -23.11 35.04 -48.39
C ARG A 67 -23.53 33.79 -47.64
N ASN A 68 -24.26 32.88 -48.29
CA ASN A 68 -24.65 31.61 -47.67
C ASN A 68 -23.43 30.79 -47.24
N ILE A 69 -22.41 30.67 -48.10
CA ILE A 69 -21.18 29.95 -47.77
C ILE A 69 -20.44 30.60 -46.60
N ILE A 70 -20.34 31.93 -46.57
CA ILE A 70 -19.72 32.66 -45.46
C ILE A 70 -20.50 32.39 -44.17
N THR A 71 -21.83 32.46 -44.20
CA THR A 71 -22.67 32.17 -43.03
C THR A 71 -22.49 30.73 -42.55
N THR A 72 -22.44 29.74 -43.46
CA THR A 72 -22.17 28.34 -43.09
C THR A 72 -20.77 28.19 -42.46
N LEU A 73 -19.75 28.88 -42.99
CA LEU A 73 -18.41 28.89 -42.40
C LEU A 73 -18.36 29.55 -41.03
N GLU A 74 -19.08 30.66 -40.82
CA GLU A 74 -19.23 31.30 -39.51
C GLU A 74 -19.90 30.36 -38.50
N GLN A 75 -20.92 29.61 -38.92
CA GLN A 75 -21.55 28.59 -38.08
C GLN A 75 -20.59 27.45 -37.73
N ILE A 76 -19.76 26.99 -38.69
CA ILE A 76 -18.73 25.98 -38.44
C ILE A 76 -17.71 26.51 -37.41
N LEU A 77 -17.23 27.74 -37.58
CA LEU A 77 -16.29 28.37 -36.64
C LEU A 77 -16.87 28.50 -35.23
N ASN A 78 -18.14 28.86 -35.11
CA ASN A 78 -18.83 28.91 -33.83
C ASN A 78 -18.90 27.52 -33.18
N LYS A 79 -19.22 26.48 -33.96
CA LYS A 79 -19.21 25.10 -33.47
C LYS A 79 -17.81 24.63 -33.07
N ASP A 80 -16.77 25.05 -33.79
CA ASP A 80 -15.38 24.75 -33.44
C ASP A 80 -14.99 25.36 -32.10
N ASN A 81 -15.43 26.60 -31.81
CA ASN A 81 -15.22 27.24 -30.52
C ASN A 81 -15.96 26.52 -29.37
N GLU A 82 -17.20 26.07 -29.61
CA GLU A 82 -17.96 25.26 -28.65
C GLU A 82 -17.24 23.93 -28.35
N ILE A 83 -16.77 23.24 -29.40
CA ILE A 83 -15.99 21.99 -29.28
C ILE A 83 -14.71 22.23 -28.46
N LEU A 84 -13.95 23.28 -28.76
CA LEU A 84 -12.73 23.61 -28.04
C LEU A 84 -12.98 23.94 -26.57
N THR A 85 -14.08 24.63 -26.28
CA THR A 85 -14.51 24.92 -24.90
C THR A 85 -14.77 23.63 -24.12
N GLU A 86 -15.51 22.70 -24.73
CA GLU A 86 -15.83 21.42 -24.10
C GLU A 86 -14.57 20.54 -23.91
N LEU A 87 -13.67 20.50 -24.90
CA LEU A 87 -12.39 19.79 -24.77
C LEU A 87 -11.52 20.38 -23.64
N ASN A 88 -11.48 21.70 -23.51
CA ASN A 88 -10.77 22.36 -22.41
C ASN A 88 -11.39 22.05 -21.06
N ARG A 89 -12.73 22.02 -20.97
CA ARG A 89 -13.45 21.63 -19.75
C ARG A 89 -13.09 20.20 -19.35
N MET A 90 -13.10 19.26 -20.31
CA MET A 90 -12.72 17.87 -20.07
C MET A 90 -11.27 17.73 -19.60
N LYS A 91 -10.34 18.43 -20.25
CA LYS A 91 -8.92 18.46 -19.85
C LYS A 91 -8.73 18.99 -18.43
N GLN A 92 -9.42 20.07 -18.07
CA GLN A 92 -9.36 20.63 -16.72
C GLN A 92 -9.93 19.67 -15.67
N ALA A 93 -11.02 18.98 -15.99
CA ALA A 93 -11.59 17.94 -15.14
C ALA A 93 -10.61 16.78 -14.93
N GLU A 94 -9.95 16.31 -15.99
CA GLU A 94 -8.92 15.25 -15.93
C GLU A 94 -7.73 15.68 -15.05
N VAL A 95 -7.19 16.88 -15.26
CA VAL A 95 -6.09 17.42 -14.44
C VAL A 95 -6.50 17.52 -12.97
N THR A 96 -7.72 17.95 -12.70
CA THR A 96 -8.27 18.04 -11.33
C THR A 96 -8.38 16.66 -10.70
N GLU A 97 -8.89 15.67 -11.44
CA GLU A 97 -9.01 14.30 -10.95
C GLU A 97 -7.64 13.68 -10.68
N LEU A 98 -6.67 13.88 -11.57
CA LEU A 98 -5.29 13.42 -11.40
C LEU A 98 -4.64 14.06 -10.17
N ARG A 99 -4.81 15.36 -9.97
CA ARG A 99 -4.34 16.06 -8.77
C ARG A 99 -4.98 15.51 -7.51
N ARG A 100 -6.29 15.24 -7.53
CA ARG A 100 -7.01 14.63 -6.39
C ARG A 100 -6.49 13.24 -6.09
N LYS A 101 -6.35 12.38 -7.10
CA LYS A 101 -5.80 11.02 -6.95
C LYS A 101 -4.38 11.06 -6.37
N ASN A 102 -3.53 11.96 -6.88
CA ASN A 102 -2.18 12.12 -6.36
C ASN A 102 -2.18 12.57 -4.89
N SER A 103 -3.00 13.56 -4.53
CA SER A 103 -3.16 13.99 -3.13
C SER A 103 -3.64 12.87 -2.22
N ASP A 104 -4.63 12.07 -2.65
CA ASP A 104 -5.13 10.93 -1.88
C ASP A 104 -4.08 9.82 -1.74
N VAL A 105 -3.23 9.62 -2.74
CA VAL A 105 -2.08 8.70 -2.64
C VAL A 105 -1.07 9.24 -1.63
N SER A 106 -0.67 10.52 -1.72
CA SER A 106 0.27 11.12 -0.77
C SER A 106 -0.25 11.06 0.67
N LYS A 107 -1.54 11.32 0.91
CA LYS A 107 -2.15 11.20 2.24
C LYS A 107 -2.07 9.77 2.78
N ARG A 108 -2.37 8.77 1.95
CA ARG A 108 -2.27 7.35 2.32
C ARG A 108 -0.84 6.93 2.62
N VAL A 109 0.11 7.39 1.81
CA VAL A 109 1.54 7.14 2.05
C VAL A 109 1.95 7.73 3.40
N ASN A 110 1.59 8.98 3.68
CA ASN A 110 1.92 9.60 4.97
C ASN A 110 1.28 8.85 6.15
N SER A 111 0.01 8.44 6.05
CA SER A 111 -0.62 7.67 7.13
C SER A 111 0.07 6.32 7.36
N TYR A 112 0.50 5.64 6.31
CA TYR A 112 1.26 4.38 6.45
C TYR A 112 2.65 4.61 7.04
N LEU A 113 3.31 5.73 6.73
CA LEU A 113 4.59 6.08 7.33
C LEU A 113 4.44 6.36 8.83
N ASP A 114 3.40 7.10 9.22
CA ASP A 114 3.10 7.39 10.62
C ASP A 114 2.77 6.11 11.40
N GLU A 115 1.93 5.23 10.84
CA GLU A 115 1.58 3.94 11.43
C GLU A 115 2.81 3.03 11.56
N SER A 116 3.63 2.95 10.53
CA SER A 116 4.89 2.19 10.56
C SER A 116 5.84 2.71 11.63
N GLY A 117 5.95 4.03 11.80
CA GLY A 117 6.71 4.65 12.87
C GLY A 117 6.19 4.29 14.26
N ALA A 118 4.87 4.34 14.45
CA ALA A 118 4.23 3.95 15.70
C ALA A 118 4.46 2.46 16.03
N LEU A 119 4.30 1.57 15.05
CA LEU A 119 4.53 0.14 15.20
C LEU A 119 6.00 -0.18 15.51
N MET A 120 6.94 0.58 14.93
CA MET A 120 8.37 0.42 15.20
C MET A 120 8.72 0.81 16.64
N GLU A 121 8.14 1.90 17.14
CA GLU A 121 8.30 2.33 18.53
C GLU A 121 7.67 1.32 19.51
N GLU A 122 6.46 0.83 19.21
CA GLU A 122 5.82 -0.23 20.00
C GLU A 122 6.68 -1.50 20.03
N ASN A 123 7.22 -1.93 18.89
CA ASN A 123 8.13 -3.07 18.83
C ASN A 123 9.38 -2.88 19.70
N LYS A 124 9.95 -1.67 19.68
CA LYS A 124 11.12 -1.33 20.50
C LYS A 124 10.78 -1.40 21.98
N GLN A 125 9.61 -0.87 22.37
CA GLN A 125 9.13 -0.94 23.75
C GLN A 125 8.91 -2.39 24.19
N LEU A 126 8.21 -3.19 23.40
CA LEU A 126 7.96 -4.61 23.69
C LEU A 126 9.28 -5.40 23.83
N ARG A 127 10.26 -5.16 22.95
CA ARG A 127 11.59 -5.76 23.07
C ARG A 127 12.29 -5.36 24.37
N SER A 128 12.23 -4.08 24.73
CA SER A 128 12.82 -3.60 25.99
C SER A 128 12.13 -4.20 27.22
N GLN A 129 10.81 -4.38 27.18
CA GLN A 129 10.04 -5.01 28.25
C GLN A 129 10.36 -6.50 28.36
N ALA A 130 10.44 -7.21 27.23
CA ALA A 130 10.84 -8.61 27.19
C ALA A 130 12.25 -8.81 27.76
N GLU A 131 13.20 -7.94 27.43
CA GLU A 131 14.55 -7.99 27.99
C GLU A 131 14.56 -7.73 29.51
N ARG A 132 13.79 -6.74 29.99
CA ARG A 132 13.64 -6.48 31.42
C ARG A 132 13.02 -7.67 32.15
N ASN A 133 11.99 -8.28 31.58
CA ASN A 133 11.32 -9.45 32.15
C ASN A 133 12.26 -10.66 32.19
N ARG A 134 13.06 -10.88 31.14
CA ARG A 134 14.10 -11.92 31.12
C ARG A 134 15.13 -11.71 32.23
N LYS A 135 15.67 -10.50 32.37
CA LYS A 135 16.63 -10.17 33.46
C LYS A 135 16.02 -10.37 34.84
N ARG A 136 14.73 -10.04 35.03
CA ARG A 136 14.01 -10.31 36.29
C ARG A 136 13.83 -11.80 36.55
N ALA A 137 13.49 -12.59 35.55
CA ALA A 137 13.36 -14.03 35.67
C ALA A 137 14.71 -14.68 36.04
N GLU A 138 15.79 -14.30 35.36
CA GLU A 138 17.15 -14.76 35.68
C GLU A 138 17.55 -14.36 37.12
N ALA A 139 17.21 -13.15 37.57
CA ALA A 139 17.47 -12.72 38.95
C ALA A 139 16.68 -13.53 39.99
N LEU A 140 15.41 -13.84 39.72
CA LEU A 140 14.56 -14.65 40.60
C LEU A 140 15.04 -16.11 40.65
N GLU A 141 15.44 -16.67 39.52
CA GLU A 141 16.02 -18.02 39.46
C GLU A 141 17.31 -18.10 40.29
N ASN A 142 18.22 -17.12 40.10
CA ASN A 142 19.44 -17.04 40.89
C ASN A 142 19.13 -16.87 42.38
N GLN A 143 18.18 -16.01 42.75
CA GLN A 143 17.76 -15.84 44.14
C GLN A 143 17.13 -17.11 44.75
N SER A 144 16.33 -17.84 43.98
CA SER A 144 15.69 -19.09 44.41
C SER A 144 16.70 -20.24 44.60
N ASN A 145 17.82 -20.23 43.87
CA ASN A 145 18.83 -21.28 43.95
C ASN A 145 19.76 -21.14 45.18
N TYR A 146 19.93 -19.92 45.73
CA TYR A 146 20.73 -19.68 46.94
C TYR A 146 20.28 -20.46 48.19
N PRO A 147 18.99 -20.46 48.59
CA PRO A 147 18.57 -21.20 49.79
C PRO A 147 18.79 -22.71 49.64
N PHE A 148 18.54 -23.27 48.45
CA PHE A 148 18.76 -24.70 48.20
C PHE A 148 20.25 -25.08 48.32
N GLN A 149 21.15 -24.28 47.75
CA GLN A 149 22.59 -24.49 47.87
C GLN A 149 23.07 -24.42 49.34
N ILE A 150 22.59 -23.45 50.11
CA ILE A 150 22.95 -23.30 51.53
C ILE A 150 22.46 -24.52 52.35
N THR A 151 21.25 -24.99 52.12
CA THR A 151 20.71 -26.17 52.83
C THR A 151 21.52 -27.44 52.55
N ILE A 152 21.92 -27.68 51.30
CA ILE A 152 22.79 -28.81 50.93
C ILE A 152 24.14 -28.70 51.64
N CYS A 153 24.77 -27.52 51.63
CA CYS A 153 26.03 -27.30 52.33
C CYS A 153 25.92 -27.58 53.84
N LEU A 154 24.83 -27.13 54.48
CA LEU A 154 24.60 -27.41 55.91
C LEU A 154 24.39 -28.89 56.20
N LEU A 155 23.67 -29.61 55.34
CA LEU A 155 23.48 -31.06 55.48
C LEU A 155 24.80 -31.82 55.36
N ILE A 156 25.65 -31.45 54.41
CA ILE A 156 26.99 -32.04 54.25
C ILE A 156 27.85 -31.74 55.49
N ALA A 157 27.87 -30.49 55.96
CA ALA A 157 28.63 -30.11 57.14
C ALA A 157 28.16 -30.87 58.40
N SER A 158 26.85 -31.02 58.58
CA SER A 158 26.26 -31.80 59.68
C SER A 158 26.63 -33.29 59.60
N TRP A 159 26.60 -33.87 58.41
CA TRP A 159 26.99 -35.26 58.17
C TRP A 159 28.47 -35.50 58.47
N VAL A 160 29.36 -34.62 58.00
CA VAL A 160 30.80 -34.68 58.28
C VAL A 160 31.04 -34.57 59.79
N LEU A 161 30.42 -33.61 60.46
CA LEU A 161 30.58 -33.39 61.90
C LEU A 161 30.09 -34.59 62.71
N PHE A 162 28.96 -35.18 62.33
CA PHE A 162 28.43 -36.41 62.92
C PHE A 162 29.40 -37.60 62.76
N PHE A 163 29.99 -37.76 61.57
CA PHE A 163 30.97 -38.80 61.30
C PHE A 163 32.24 -38.65 62.15
N PHE A 164 32.75 -37.42 62.29
CA PHE A 164 33.89 -37.12 63.16
C PHE A 164 33.60 -37.34 64.65
N LEU A 165 32.40 -36.97 65.12
CA LEU A 165 31.99 -37.21 66.52
C LEU A 165 31.82 -38.70 66.82
N ARG A 166 31.32 -39.50 65.88
CA ARG A 166 31.27 -40.97 66.03
C ARG A 166 32.67 -41.59 66.09
N ARG A 167 33.62 -41.10 65.31
CA ARG A 167 35.02 -41.55 65.39
C ARG A 167 35.69 -41.23 66.74
N LYS A 168 35.40 -40.06 67.34
CA LYS A 168 35.96 -39.68 68.65
C LYS A 168 35.40 -40.49 69.84
N LYS A 169 34.15 -40.97 69.75
CA LYS A 169 33.57 -41.83 70.79
C LYS A 169 34.11 -43.25 70.80
N ALA A 170 34.69 -43.72 69.68
CA ALA A 170 35.29 -45.05 69.58
C ALA A 170 36.67 -45.16 70.27
N THR A 171 37.27 -44.05 70.69
CA THR A 171 38.58 -44.01 71.38
C THR A 171 38.50 -43.68 72.87
N VAL A 172 37.28 -43.54 73.43
CA VAL A 172 37.07 -43.28 74.86
C VAL A 172 36.16 -44.37 75.42
N GLU A 173 36.72 -45.55 75.67
CA GLU A 173 36.19 -46.52 76.62
C GLU A 173 37.18 -46.64 77.81
N PRO A 174 36.71 -46.57 79.07
CA PRO A 174 37.56 -46.26 80.22
C PRO A 174 38.17 -47.52 80.86
N GLN A 175 39.39 -47.37 81.40
CA GLN A 175 39.96 -48.33 82.36
C GLN A 175 38.94 -48.68 83.46
N ARG A 176 38.69 -49.97 83.64
CA ARG A 176 38.10 -50.53 84.86
C ARG A 176 38.95 -51.71 85.33
N ASN A 177 39.50 -51.51 86.52
CA ASN A 177 40.40 -52.39 87.24
C ASN A 177 39.64 -53.61 87.80
N SER A 178 40.28 -54.77 87.78
CA SER A 178 40.12 -55.88 88.74
C SER A 178 41.26 -56.87 88.45
N ASP A 179 42.37 -56.81 89.16
CA ASP A 179 42.62 -57.55 90.42
C ASP A 179 42.19 -59.03 90.39
N LEU A 180 43.15 -59.89 90.78
CA LEU A 180 43.05 -61.29 91.24
C LEU A 180 43.09 -62.40 90.17
N ARG A 181 44.29 -62.86 89.80
CA ARG A 181 44.94 -64.11 90.29
C ARG A 181 46.12 -64.51 89.42
#